data_AF-A0A9E2GT70-F1
#
_entry.id   AF-A0A9E2GT70-F1
#
_cell.length_a   1.000
_cell.length_b   1.000
_cell.length_c   1.000
_cell.angle_alpha   90.00
_cell.angle_beta   90.00
_cell.angle_gamma   90.00
#
_symmetry.space_group_name_H-M   'P 1'
#
loop_
_entity.id
_entity.type
_entity.pdbx_description
1 polymer ?
#
loop_
_entity_poly.entity_id
_entity_poly.type
_entity_poly.pdbx_seq_one_letter_code
_entity_poly.pdbx_strand_id
1 'polypeptide(L)'
;MRLYQKKIPVIAQEIVKRLTTEDDIETRNGPEVQLDIESVLNEYIRLEREITDKAREHLKNTGLSFEHFGRVKRAKAEERDFAMGEEGIRYMSTQMLEILMQSTHVDEIYSDDREIRSKLEAVLQKYMTLDEEIEEEVRKRLKNLEEGSSAWDIEYKKMLLRMKSKYQLE
;
A
#
# COMPACT_ATOMS: atom_id res chain seq x y z
N MET A 1 -3.09 7.69 -0.04
CA MET A 1 -2.49 6.38 0.29
C MET A 1 -2.36 5.48 -0.95
N ARG A 2 -1.16 4.96 -1.24
CA ARG A 2 -0.94 4.03 -2.37
C ARG A 2 0.18 3.03 -2.07
N LEU A 3 -0.06 1.76 -2.40
CA LEU A 3 0.99 0.73 -2.36
C LEU A 3 1.74 0.69 -3.69
N TYR A 4 3.06 0.83 -3.64
CA TYR A 4 3.94 0.74 -4.79
C TYR A 4 4.56 -0.64 -4.89
N GLN A 5 4.42 -1.30 -6.04
CA GLN A 5 4.95 -2.65 -6.26
C GLN A 5 6.46 -2.75 -5.98
N LYS A 6 7.23 -1.72 -6.38
CA LYS A 6 8.69 -1.66 -6.10
C LYS A 6 9.04 -1.57 -4.61
N LYS A 7 8.09 -1.21 -3.75
CA LYS A 7 8.29 -1.12 -2.29
C LYS A 7 7.97 -2.39 -1.55
N ILE A 8 7.28 -3.34 -2.17
CA ILE A 8 6.87 -4.59 -1.55
C ILE A 8 8.04 -5.32 -0.86
N PRO A 9 9.22 -5.50 -1.50
CA PRO A 9 10.32 -6.22 -0.84
C PRO A 9 10.86 -5.49 0.39
N VAL A 10 10.96 -4.16 0.34
CA VAL A 10 11.44 -3.36 1.47
C VAL A 10 10.43 -3.36 2.62
N ILE A 11 9.13 -3.29 2.30
CA ILE A 11 8.05 -3.37 3.29
C ILE A 11 8.09 -4.74 3.98
N ALA A 12 8.13 -5.82 3.20
CA ALA A 12 8.14 -7.18 3.73
C ALA A 12 9.37 -7.44 4.61
N GLN A 13 10.55 -7.02 4.15
CA GLN A 13 11.78 -7.10 4.95
C GLN A 13 11.66 -6.32 6.27
N GLU A 14 11.11 -5.11 6.26
CA GLU A 14 10.93 -4.31 7.47
C GLU A 14 9.94 -4.98 8.45
N ILE A 15 8.85 -5.56 7.94
CA ILE A 15 7.88 -6.30 8.75
C ILE A 15 8.56 -7.50 9.43
N VAL A 16 9.20 -8.38 8.67
CA VAL A 16 9.85 -9.58 9.22
C VAL A 16 10.91 -9.19 10.24
N LYS A 17 11.75 -8.20 9.91
CA LYS A 17 12.78 -7.70 10.83
C LYS A 17 12.16 -7.18 12.13
N ARG A 18 11.07 -6.41 12.04
CA ARG A 18 10.42 -5.84 13.21
C ARG A 18 9.83 -6.92 14.11
N LEU A 19 9.02 -7.82 13.53
CA LEU A 19 8.38 -8.89 14.28
C LEU A 19 9.39 -9.85 14.93
N THR A 20 10.53 -10.12 14.26
CA THR A 20 11.59 -10.97 14.85
C THR A 20 12.45 -10.25 15.89
N THR A 21 12.69 -8.94 15.75
CA THR A 21 13.50 -8.17 16.71
C THR A 21 12.71 -7.85 17.99
N GLU A 22 11.38 -7.74 17.88
CA GLU A 22 10.48 -7.48 19.00
C GLU A 22 9.93 -8.78 19.64
N ASP A 23 10.49 -9.94 19.26
CA ASP A 23 10.08 -11.28 19.73
C ASP A 23 8.57 -11.57 19.52
N ASP A 24 7.93 -10.98 18.51
CA ASP A 24 6.54 -11.29 18.15
C ASP A 24 6.40 -12.65 17.49
N ILE A 25 7.40 -13.02 16.68
CA ILE A 25 7.47 -14.29 15.95
C ILE A 25 8.87 -14.88 16.01
N GLU A 26 8.96 -16.21 16.00
CA GLU A 26 10.19 -16.95 15.78
C GLU A 26 10.19 -17.55 14.36
N THR A 27 11.32 -17.46 13.67
CA THR A 27 11.50 -18.11 12.37
C THR A 27 12.96 -18.47 12.12
N ARG A 28 13.20 -19.69 11.63
CA ARG A 28 14.49 -20.15 11.12
C ARG A 28 14.71 -19.76 9.66
N ASN A 29 13.67 -19.29 8.97
CA ASN A 29 13.72 -18.96 7.55
C ASN A 29 13.00 -17.64 7.23
N GLY A 30 13.56 -16.54 7.75
CA GLY A 30 13.06 -15.18 7.50
C GLY A 30 12.85 -14.83 6.01
N PRO A 31 13.71 -15.25 5.06
CA PRO A 31 13.46 -15.03 3.63
C PRO A 31 12.15 -15.63 3.11
N GLU A 32 11.73 -16.82 3.56
CA GLU A 32 10.44 -17.40 3.13
C GLU A 32 9.26 -16.66 3.76
N VAL A 33 9.36 -16.27 5.04
CA VAL A 33 8.33 -15.43 5.68
C VAL A 33 8.18 -14.08 4.96
N GLN A 34 9.30 -13.54 4.45
CA GLN A 34 9.26 -12.34 3.61
C GLN A 34 8.47 -12.61 2.33
N LEU A 35 8.71 -13.72 1.63
CA LEU A 35 7.98 -14.08 0.41
C LEU A 35 6.48 -14.29 0.66
N ASP A 36 6.09 -14.85 1.80
CA ASP A 36 4.69 -14.98 2.21
C ASP A 36 4.01 -13.60 2.33
N ILE A 37 4.69 -12.65 2.98
CA ILE A 37 4.20 -11.27 3.11
C ILE A 37 4.16 -10.59 1.73
N GLU A 38 5.20 -10.76 0.91
CA GLU A 38 5.22 -10.20 -0.45
C GLU A 38 4.08 -10.74 -1.31
N SER A 39 3.71 -12.00 -1.14
CA SER A 39 2.58 -12.64 -1.83
C SER A 39 1.27 -11.92 -1.52
N VAL A 40 0.99 -11.65 -0.24
CA VAL A 40 -0.22 -10.93 0.18
C VAL A 40 -0.27 -9.52 -0.43
N LEU A 41 0.85 -8.80 -0.40
CA LEU A 41 0.91 -7.43 -0.93
C LEU A 41 0.78 -7.39 -2.47
N ASN A 42 1.37 -8.34 -3.17
CA ASN A 42 1.22 -8.46 -4.63
C ASN A 42 -0.21 -8.82 -5.00
N GLU A 43 -0.84 -9.72 -4.25
CA GLU A 43 -2.23 -10.12 -4.45
C GLU A 43 -3.20 -8.95 -4.24
N TYR A 44 -2.95 -8.10 -3.23
CA TYR A 44 -3.70 -6.86 -3.04
C TYR A 44 -3.65 -5.95 -4.27
N ILE A 45 -2.46 -5.71 -4.84
CA ILE A 45 -2.30 -4.91 -6.07
C ILE A 45 -3.04 -5.55 -7.24
N ARG A 46 -2.97 -6.88 -7.36
CA ARG A 46 -3.64 -7.63 -8.43
C ARG A 46 -5.16 -7.46 -8.35
N LEU A 47 -5.74 -7.66 -7.15
CA LEU A 47 -7.17 -7.51 -6.90
C LEU A 47 -7.64 -6.08 -7.12
N GLU A 48 -6.88 -5.07 -6.67
CA GLU A 48 -7.22 -3.68 -6.88
C GLU A 48 -7.29 -3.32 -8.38
N ARG A 49 -6.33 -3.82 -9.18
CA ARG A 49 -6.35 -3.66 -10.64
C ARG A 49 -7.55 -4.35 -11.26
N GLU A 50 -7.82 -5.59 -10.87
CA GLU A 50 -8.96 -6.37 -11.38
C GLU A 50 -10.30 -5.67 -11.11
N ILE A 51 -10.50 -5.14 -9.89
CA ILE A 51 -11.70 -4.37 -9.52
C ILE A 51 -11.81 -3.09 -10.34
N THR A 52 -10.69 -2.39 -10.53
CA THR A 52 -10.63 -1.18 -11.34
C THR A 52 -11.03 -1.46 -12.79
N ASP A 53 -10.51 -2.53 -13.38
CA ASP A 53 -10.80 -2.89 -14.77
C ASP A 53 -12.24 -3.36 -14.95
N LYS A 54 -12.77 -4.15 -14.01
CA LYS A 54 -14.19 -4.54 -13.98
C LYS A 54 -15.12 -3.35 -13.86
N ALA A 55 -14.75 -2.34 -13.07
CA ALA A 55 -15.54 -1.12 -12.96
C ALA A 55 -15.56 -0.34 -14.29
N ARG A 56 -14.43 -0.26 -15.01
CA ARG A 56 -14.36 0.38 -16.35
C ARG A 56 -15.20 -0.37 -17.37
N GLU A 57 -15.09 -1.69 -17.38
CA GLU A 57 -15.85 -2.57 -18.27
C GLU A 57 -17.36 -2.43 -18.01
N HIS A 58 -17.77 -2.39 -16.74
CA HIS A 58 -19.17 -2.20 -16.39
C HIS A 58 -19.72 -0.86 -16.90
N LEU A 59 -18.99 0.25 -16.77
CA LEU A 59 -19.42 1.53 -17.32
C LEU A 59 -19.58 1.47 -18.85
N LYS A 60 -18.60 0.86 -19.54
CA LYS A 60 -18.64 0.71 -21.00
C LYS A 60 -19.86 -0.11 -21.44
N ASN A 61 -20.13 -1.22 -20.77
CA ASN A 61 -21.23 -2.13 -21.11
C ASN A 61 -22.62 -1.55 -20.80
N THR A 62 -22.71 -0.65 -19.82
CA THR A 62 -23.98 -0.03 -19.39
C THR A 62 -24.21 1.36 -19.99
N GLY A 63 -23.23 1.91 -20.71
CA GLY A 63 -23.29 3.28 -21.26
C GLY A 63 -23.25 4.37 -20.18
N LEU A 64 -22.84 4.04 -18.96
CA LEU A 64 -22.76 4.99 -17.85
C LEU A 64 -21.58 5.95 -18.03
N SER A 65 -21.79 7.21 -17.67
CA SER A 65 -20.74 8.23 -17.62
C SER A 65 -19.64 7.88 -16.60
N PHE A 66 -18.43 8.38 -16.84
CA PHE A 66 -17.27 8.22 -15.96
C PHE A 66 -17.48 8.78 -14.55
N GLU A 67 -18.41 9.72 -14.37
CA GLU A 67 -18.79 10.24 -13.03
C GLU A 67 -19.27 9.13 -12.08
N HIS A 68 -19.82 8.04 -12.62
CA HIS A 68 -20.27 6.90 -11.82
C HIS A 68 -19.13 5.93 -11.46
N PHE A 69 -17.92 6.11 -12.00
CA PHE A 69 -16.81 5.18 -11.83
C PHE A 69 -16.50 4.88 -10.36
N GLY A 70 -16.40 5.91 -9.52
CA GLY A 70 -16.08 5.73 -8.10
C GLY A 70 -17.14 4.92 -7.34
N ARG A 71 -18.42 5.08 -7.68
CA ARG A 71 -19.52 4.29 -7.09
C ARG A 71 -19.47 2.84 -7.55
N VAL A 72 -19.32 2.62 -8.86
CA VAL A 72 -19.24 1.27 -9.44
C VAL A 72 -18.02 0.52 -8.92
N LYS A 73 -16.86 1.18 -8.83
CA LYS A 73 -15.63 0.58 -8.30
C LYS A 73 -15.80 0.13 -6.85
N ARG A 74 -16.46 0.93 -5.99
CA ARG A 74 -16.77 0.54 -4.61
C ARG A 74 -17.69 -0.65 -4.54
N ALA A 75 -18.78 -0.65 -5.30
CA ALA A 75 -19.69 -1.81 -5.37
C ALA A 75 -18.96 -3.09 -5.82
N LYS A 76 -18.03 -3.00 -6.78
CA LYS A 76 -17.21 -4.15 -7.21
C LYS A 76 -16.20 -4.63 -6.18
N ALA A 77 -15.76 -3.76 -5.28
CA ALA A 77 -14.90 -4.13 -4.17
C ALA A 77 -15.71 -4.81 -3.05
N GLU A 78 -16.89 -4.28 -2.71
CA GLU A 78 -17.84 -4.85 -1.76
C GLU A 78 -18.30 -6.26 -2.18
N GLU A 79 -18.57 -6.49 -3.48
CA GLU A 79 -18.89 -7.82 -4.04
C GLU A 79 -17.80 -8.88 -3.79
N ARG A 80 -16.58 -8.47 -3.41
CA ARG A 80 -15.43 -9.34 -3.19
C ARG A 80 -14.86 -9.23 -1.78
N ASP A 81 -15.57 -8.60 -0.86
CA ASP A 81 -15.09 -8.32 0.50
C ASP A 81 -13.69 -7.64 0.51
N PHE A 82 -13.41 -6.84 -0.53
CA PHE A 82 -12.12 -6.18 -0.72
C PHE A 82 -12.18 -4.72 -0.28
N ALA A 83 -11.23 -4.30 0.57
CA ALA A 83 -11.14 -2.92 1.02
C ALA A 83 -10.06 -2.15 0.26
N MET A 84 -10.33 -0.87 -0.04
CA MET A 84 -9.44 0.02 -0.79
C MET A 84 -9.20 1.33 -0.03
N GLY A 85 -8.18 2.08 -0.44
CA GLY A 85 -7.88 3.38 0.17
C GLY A 85 -7.40 3.21 1.62
N GLU A 86 -7.98 3.96 2.54
CA GLU A 86 -7.61 3.94 3.97
C GLU A 86 -7.89 2.56 4.62
N GLU A 87 -9.00 1.91 4.26
CA GLU A 87 -9.34 0.58 4.77
C GLU A 87 -8.45 -0.53 4.18
N GLY A 88 -7.74 -0.25 3.08
CA GLY A 88 -6.83 -1.19 2.44
C GLY A 88 -5.68 -1.63 3.35
N ILE A 89 -5.21 -0.76 4.25
CA ILE A 89 -4.19 -1.13 5.25
C ILE A 89 -4.71 -2.22 6.18
N ARG A 90 -5.92 -2.03 6.73
CA ARG A 90 -6.54 -3.00 7.64
C ARG A 90 -6.79 -4.34 6.94
N TYR A 91 -7.19 -4.29 5.67
CA TYR A 91 -7.36 -5.49 4.86
C TYR A 91 -6.04 -6.24 4.71
N MET A 92 -4.98 -5.56 4.25
CA MET A 92 -3.67 -6.19 4.08
C MET A 92 -3.09 -6.70 5.40
N SER A 93 -3.21 -5.94 6.49
CA SER A 93 -2.71 -6.36 7.81
C SER A 93 -3.43 -7.60 8.32
N THR A 94 -4.73 -7.74 8.04
CA THR A 94 -5.50 -8.94 8.39
C THR A 94 -5.05 -10.15 7.56
N GLN A 95 -4.89 -9.98 6.24
CA GLN A 95 -4.42 -11.06 5.36
C GLN A 95 -2.98 -11.49 5.67
N MET A 96 -2.11 -10.54 6.03
CA MET A 96 -0.74 -10.86 6.46
C MET A 96 -0.72 -11.58 7.81
N LEU A 97 -1.57 -11.21 8.75
CA LEU A 97 -1.68 -11.95 10.01
C LEU A 97 -2.15 -13.39 9.75
N GLU A 98 -3.14 -13.58 8.89
CA GLU A 98 -3.64 -14.91 8.51
C GLU A 98 -2.55 -15.77 7.87
N ILE A 99 -1.75 -15.23 6.94
CA ILE A 99 -0.66 -16.01 6.31
C ILE A 99 0.45 -16.34 7.32
N LEU A 100 0.78 -15.42 8.24
CA LEU A 100 1.77 -15.69 9.30
C LEU A 100 1.32 -16.82 10.22
N MET A 101 0.03 -16.87 10.58
CA MET A 101 -0.55 -17.91 11.42
C MET A 101 -0.61 -19.30 10.74
N GLN A 102 -0.61 -19.32 9.41
CA GLN A 102 -0.70 -20.55 8.61
C GLN A 102 0.64 -21.00 8.00
N SER A 103 1.61 -20.09 7.92
CA SER A 103 2.89 -20.33 7.27
C SER A 103 3.71 -21.36 8.03
N THR A 104 4.21 -22.37 7.30
CA THR A 104 5.15 -23.36 7.84
C THR A 104 6.54 -22.78 8.11
N HIS A 105 6.77 -21.53 7.73
CA HIS A 105 8.05 -20.84 7.90
C HIS A 105 8.10 -20.01 9.18
N VAL A 106 6.97 -19.84 9.86
CA VAL A 106 6.89 -19.27 11.20
C VAL A 106 6.92 -20.43 12.19
N ASP A 107 7.94 -20.46 13.06
CA ASP A 107 8.11 -21.53 14.04
C ASP A 107 7.19 -21.33 15.25
N GLU A 108 7.02 -20.10 15.73
CA GLU A 108 6.18 -19.75 16.88
C GLU A 108 5.69 -18.30 16.80
N ILE A 109 4.53 -18.01 17.37
CA ILE A 109 3.95 -16.65 17.48
C ILE A 109 3.68 -16.36 18.95
N TYR A 110 4.32 -15.32 19.49
CA TYR A 110 4.27 -14.99 20.92
C TYR A 110 3.30 -13.85 21.26
N SER A 111 3.02 -12.98 20.29
CA SER A 111 2.16 -11.80 20.49
C SER A 111 0.73 -12.04 20.01
N ASP A 112 -0.21 -11.34 20.64
CA ASP A 112 -1.63 -11.41 20.25
C ASP A 112 -1.87 -10.79 18.86
N ASP A 113 -2.90 -11.28 18.16
CA ASP A 113 -3.37 -10.80 16.86
C ASP A 113 -3.45 -9.28 16.74
N ARG A 114 -3.95 -8.62 17.80
CA ARG A 114 -4.13 -7.16 17.82
C ARG A 114 -2.78 -6.45 17.77
N GLU A 115 -1.79 -6.96 18.48
CA GLU A 115 -0.46 -6.37 18.54
C GLU A 115 0.27 -6.53 17.21
N ILE A 116 0.30 -7.75 16.66
CA ILE A 116 0.89 -8.02 15.35
C ILE A 116 0.23 -7.16 14.28
N ARG A 117 -1.10 -7.12 14.24
CA ARG A 117 -1.84 -6.29 13.29
C ARG A 117 -1.47 -4.81 13.43
N SER A 118 -1.39 -4.28 14.64
CA SER A 118 -0.99 -2.88 14.85
C SER A 118 0.42 -2.59 14.32
N LYS A 119 1.36 -3.54 14.45
CA LYS A 119 2.73 -3.39 13.93
C LYS A 119 2.76 -3.45 12.40
N LEU A 120 1.99 -4.36 11.80
CA LEU A 120 1.80 -4.45 10.35
C LEU A 120 1.21 -3.16 9.78
N GLU A 121 0.13 -2.66 10.38
CA GLU A 121 -0.53 -1.41 9.97
C GLU A 121 0.42 -0.22 10.05
N ALA A 122 1.24 -0.12 11.11
CA ALA A 122 2.21 0.95 11.26
C ALA A 122 3.28 0.95 10.16
N VAL A 123 3.78 -0.22 9.76
CA VAL A 123 4.75 -0.32 8.66
C VAL A 123 4.07 0.04 7.33
N LEU A 124 2.89 -0.50 7.05
CA LEU A 124 2.15 -0.18 5.82
C LEU A 124 1.86 1.32 5.71
N GLN A 125 1.38 1.94 6.78
CA GLN A 125 1.08 3.38 6.85
C GLN A 125 2.30 4.19 6.43
N LYS A 126 3.47 3.93 7.06
CA LYS A 126 4.75 4.61 6.77
C LYS A 126 5.11 4.62 5.28
N TYR A 127 4.86 3.51 4.57
CA TYR A 127 5.22 3.41 3.15
C TYR A 127 4.13 3.92 2.20
N MET A 128 2.86 3.83 2.60
CA MET A 128 1.72 4.21 1.76
C MET A 128 1.37 5.70 1.82
N THR A 129 1.86 6.45 2.82
CA THR A 129 1.76 7.92 2.90
C THR A 129 2.94 8.66 2.27
N LEU A 130 3.96 7.95 1.78
CA LEU A 130 5.20 8.57 1.31
C LEU A 130 4.99 9.56 0.15
N ASP A 131 3.98 9.34 -0.71
CA ASP A 131 3.60 10.32 -1.73
C ASP A 131 3.15 11.66 -1.15
N GLU A 132 2.28 11.62 -0.15
CA GLU A 132 1.70 12.80 0.49
C GLU A 132 2.81 13.58 1.20
N GLU A 133 3.72 12.88 1.88
CA GLU A 133 4.90 13.47 2.53
C GLU A 133 5.85 14.13 1.51
N ILE A 134 6.09 13.49 0.36
CA ILE A 134 6.90 14.06 -0.72
C ILE A 134 6.22 15.31 -1.30
N GLU A 135 4.92 15.26 -1.55
CA GLU A 135 4.18 16.40 -2.09
C GLU A 135 4.19 17.59 -1.14
N GLU A 136 4.01 17.36 0.17
CA GLU A 136 4.15 18.39 1.20
C GLU A 136 5.57 18.98 1.25
N GLU A 137 6.59 18.13 1.17
CA GLU A 137 8.00 18.57 1.17
C GLU A 137 8.32 19.42 -0.07
N VAL A 138 7.79 19.04 -1.26
CA VAL A 138 7.92 19.87 -2.47
C VAL A 138 7.24 21.21 -2.28
N ARG A 139 6.00 21.26 -1.75
CA ARG A 139 5.29 22.52 -1.47
C ARG A 139 6.07 23.40 -0.49
N LYS A 140 6.62 22.82 0.60
CA LYS A 140 7.45 23.54 1.58
C LYS A 140 8.70 24.16 0.93
N ARG A 141 9.33 23.47 -0.03
CA ARG A 141 10.49 23.98 -0.78
C ARG A 141 10.14 25.08 -1.77
N LEU A 142 8.93 25.05 -2.32
CA LEU A 142 8.43 26.03 -3.30
C LEU A 142 7.65 27.18 -2.65
N LYS A 143 7.65 27.32 -1.32
CA LYS A 143 6.96 28.39 -0.58
C LYS A 143 7.31 29.81 -1.01
N ASN A 144 8.44 30.00 -1.70
CA ASN A 144 8.91 31.29 -2.21
C ASN A 144 8.32 31.64 -3.60
N LEU A 145 7.61 30.71 -4.23
CA LEU A 145 6.92 30.90 -5.50
C LEU A 145 5.41 30.95 -5.23
N GLU A 146 4.69 31.77 -6.00
CA GLU A 146 3.23 31.86 -5.92
C GLU A 146 2.61 30.57 -6.47
N GLU A 147 1.88 29.84 -5.61
CA GLU A 147 1.19 28.61 -5.98
C GLU A 147 0.14 28.91 -7.05
N GLY A 148 0.13 28.11 -8.13
CA GLY A 148 -0.70 28.35 -9.31
C GLY A 148 -0.09 29.27 -10.37
N SER A 149 1.10 29.82 -10.14
CA SER A 149 1.87 30.48 -11.21
C SER A 149 2.49 29.44 -12.16
N SER A 150 2.68 29.80 -13.43
CA SER A 150 3.32 28.90 -14.42
C SER A 150 4.74 28.50 -14.01
N ALA A 151 5.46 29.38 -13.31
CA ALA A 151 6.79 29.08 -12.78
C ALA A 151 6.73 28.03 -11.66
N TRP A 152 5.76 28.17 -10.75
CA TRP A 152 5.51 27.18 -9.70
C TRP A 152 5.13 25.82 -10.28
N ASP A 153 4.23 25.77 -11.26
CA ASP A 153 3.76 24.51 -11.87
C ASP A 153 4.90 23.71 -12.52
N ILE A 154 5.81 24.40 -13.22
CA ILE A 154 6.95 23.78 -13.89
C ILE A 154 7.92 23.20 -12.85
N GLU A 155 8.28 23.99 -11.84
CA GLU A 155 9.25 23.55 -10.81
C GLU A 155 8.66 22.49 -9.88
N TYR A 156 7.36 22.58 -9.56
CA TYR A 156 6.62 21.55 -8.83
C TYR A 156 6.71 20.21 -9.55
N LYS A 157 6.36 20.14 -10.83
CA LYS A 157 6.42 18.89 -11.62
C LYS A 157 7.84 18.31 -11.68
N LYS A 158 8.86 19.15 -11.92
CA LYS A 158 10.26 18.70 -11.97
C LYS A 158 10.73 18.15 -10.63
N MET A 159 10.46 18.87 -9.54
CA MET A 159 10.92 18.49 -8.20
C MET A 159 10.18 17.26 -7.69
N LEU A 160 8.87 17.19 -7.91
CA LEU A 160 8.05 16.03 -7.57
C LEU A 160 8.56 14.77 -8.28
N LEU A 161 8.78 14.85 -9.59
CA LEU A 161 9.31 13.73 -10.37
C LEU A 161 10.70 13.29 -9.87
N ARG A 162 11.60 14.25 -9.61
CA ARG A 162 12.93 13.96 -9.04
C ARG A 162 12.83 13.25 -7.69
N MET A 163 11.92 13.69 -6.81
CA MET A 163 11.75 13.09 -5.49
C MET A 163 11.11 11.71 -5.57
N LYS A 164 10.04 11.52 -6.36
CA LYS A 164 9.41 10.21 -6.57
C LYS A 164 10.39 9.19 -7.15
N SER A 165 11.24 9.61 -8.09
CA SER A 165 12.32 8.77 -8.65
C SER A 165 13.33 8.35 -7.58
N LYS A 166 13.80 9.31 -6.75
CA LYS A 166 14.72 9.04 -5.62
C LYS A 166 14.13 8.02 -4.64
N TYR A 167 12.83 8.09 -4.38
CA TYR A 167 12.13 7.18 -3.48
C TYR A 167 11.56 5.94 -4.19
N GLN A 168 11.85 5.68 -5.48
CA GLN A 168 11.35 4.51 -6.23
C GLN A 168 9.81 4.39 -6.24
N LEU A 169 9.10 5.52 -6.30
CA LEU A 169 7.63 5.60 -6.37
C LEU A 169 7.12 5.70 -7.82
N GLU A 170 7.89 5.16 -8.76
CA GLU A 170 7.54 5.11 -10.20
C GLU A 170 6.92 3.78 -10.59
#